data_AF-A0A3N2S010-F1
#
_entry.id   AF-A0A3N2S010-F1
#
_cell.length_a   1.000
_cell.length_b   1.000
_cell.length_c   1.000
_cell.angle_alpha   90.00
_cell.angle_beta   90.00
_cell.angle_gamma   90.00
#
_symmetry.space_group_name_H-M   'P 1'
#
loop_
_entity.id
_entity.type
_entity.pdbx_description
1 polymer ?
#
loop_
_entity_poly.entity_id
_entity_poly.type
_entity_poly.pdbx_seq_one_letter_code
_entity_poly.pdbx_strand_id
1 'polypeptide(L)'
;MKFVDEATILVVAGDGGNGCVSFRREKYIPRGGPDGGDGGDGGDVWMEADENLNTLIDYRFEKSFRAERGQNGASRDCTGKRGKDVTIKVPVGTRVIDQGTGETMGDMTKHGQRLMVAKGGWHGLGNTRFKSSVNRTPRQKTMGTPGDKRDLQLELMLLADVGMLGMPNAGKSTFIRAVSAAKPKVADYPFTTLVPSLGVVRVDNEKSFVVADIPGLIEGASEGAGLGIRFLKHLERCRVLLHIIDIDPIDGSDPAENAKIIIGELEKYSEKLANKPRWLLFNKIDTMDKAEAEAKAKAIAEAMGWEGKYYLISAASQVGVKDLCWDVMNFIIENPIAQAEEAAQPEKVEFMWDDYHRQQLDEVAAEAEDEEWDDDWDEDDEEGVEFIYKR
;
A
#
# COMPACT_ATOMS: atom_id res chain seq x y z
N MET A 1 17.10 -0.92 11.80
CA MET A 1 16.94 -1.45 10.42
C MET A 1 15.69 -2.32 10.41
N LYS A 2 14.60 -1.77 9.89
CA LYS A 2 13.23 -2.19 10.16
C LYS A 2 12.72 -3.24 9.16
N PHE A 3 11.58 -3.84 9.44
CA PHE A 3 10.93 -4.96 8.75
C PHE A 3 10.73 -4.73 7.24
N VAL A 4 10.45 -5.78 6.46
CA VAL A 4 9.99 -5.66 5.04
C VAL A 4 8.50 -5.35 4.96
N ASP A 5 7.81 -5.49 6.09
CA ASP A 5 6.41 -5.09 6.33
C ASP A 5 6.32 -3.60 6.65
N GLU A 6 7.47 -2.92 6.81
CA GLU A 6 7.56 -1.47 6.97
C GLU A 6 8.26 -0.87 5.76
N ALA A 7 7.58 0.06 5.08
CA ALA A 7 8.16 0.85 4.01
C ALA A 7 7.88 2.33 4.25
N THR A 8 8.87 3.18 3.98
CA THR A 8 8.69 4.63 4.00
C THR A 8 8.75 5.14 2.57
N ILE A 9 7.71 5.84 2.14
CA ILE A 9 7.59 6.41 0.80
C ILE A 9 7.28 7.90 0.88
N LEU A 10 7.86 8.66 -0.05
CA LEU A 10 7.56 10.07 -0.26
C LEU A 10 6.50 10.17 -1.36
N VAL A 11 5.33 10.70 -1.00
CA VAL A 11 4.27 11.01 -1.97
C VAL A 11 4.24 12.51 -2.23
N VAL A 12 4.18 12.87 -3.52
CA VAL A 12 4.09 14.25 -3.98
C VAL A 12 2.93 14.35 -4.94
N ALA A 13 1.87 15.06 -4.54
CA ALA A 13 0.78 15.37 -5.45
C ALA A 13 1.20 16.43 -6.48
N GLY A 14 0.44 16.53 -7.58
CA GLY A 14 0.69 17.51 -8.61
C GLY A 14 0.36 18.91 -8.11
N ASP A 15 1.17 19.91 -8.49
CA ASP A 15 0.81 21.30 -8.23
C ASP A 15 -0.30 21.76 -9.20
N GLY A 16 -1.04 22.79 -8.81
CA GLY A 16 -1.99 23.45 -9.68
C GLY A 16 -1.32 24.16 -10.85
N GLY A 17 -2.03 24.19 -11.98
CA GLY A 17 -1.69 25.03 -13.12
C GLY A 17 -1.95 26.50 -12.82
N ASN A 18 -1.13 27.39 -13.37
CA ASN A 18 -1.29 28.83 -13.16
C ASN A 18 -2.40 29.40 -14.06
N GLY A 19 -3.11 30.41 -13.56
CA GLY A 19 -4.01 31.21 -14.39
C GLY A 19 -3.27 32.00 -15.47
N CYS A 20 -3.97 32.30 -16.56
CA CYS A 20 -3.44 33.13 -17.64
C CYS A 20 -3.95 34.58 -17.50
N VAL A 21 -3.09 35.54 -17.85
CA VAL A 21 -3.54 36.92 -18.12
C VAL A 21 -3.52 37.10 -19.62
N SER A 22 -4.70 37.19 -20.23
CA SER A 22 -4.81 37.50 -21.64
C SER A 22 -5.96 38.46 -21.93
N PHE A 23 -5.87 39.11 -23.08
CA PHE A 23 -6.92 39.98 -23.59
C PHE A 23 -7.20 39.64 -25.05
N ARG A 24 -8.48 39.64 -25.42
CA ARG A 24 -8.88 39.40 -26.81
C ARG A 24 -8.31 40.49 -27.71
N ARG A 25 -7.58 40.09 -28.74
CA ARG A 25 -7.02 40.99 -29.76
C ARG A 25 -7.53 40.58 -31.12
N GLU A 26 -8.41 41.39 -31.68
CA GLU A 26 -8.97 41.21 -33.02
C GLU A 26 -8.74 42.47 -33.86
N LYS A 27 -8.54 42.30 -35.16
CA LYS A 27 -8.19 43.40 -36.08
C LYS A 27 -9.20 44.55 -36.09
N TYR A 28 -10.46 44.27 -35.78
CA TYR A 28 -11.55 45.25 -35.80
C TYR A 28 -12.10 45.58 -34.39
N ILE A 29 -11.49 45.05 -33.33
CA ILE A 29 -11.89 45.31 -31.94
C ILE A 29 -10.73 46.01 -31.22
N PRO A 30 -10.80 47.33 -31.01
CA PRO A 30 -9.67 48.09 -30.45
C PRO A 30 -9.36 47.75 -28.98
N ARG A 31 -10.36 47.31 -28.19
CA ARG A 31 -10.19 46.86 -26.79
C ARG A 31 -11.08 45.65 -26.52
N GLY A 32 -10.52 44.45 -26.67
CA GLY A 32 -11.18 43.22 -26.27
C GLY A 32 -11.18 43.03 -24.76
N GLY A 33 -12.19 42.33 -24.24
CA GLY A 33 -12.25 41.95 -22.83
C GLY A 33 -11.15 40.95 -22.43
N PRO A 34 -11.00 40.68 -21.13
CA PRO A 34 -10.11 39.63 -20.64
C PRO A 34 -10.53 38.26 -21.21
N ASP A 35 -9.55 37.43 -21.58
CA ASP A 35 -9.74 36.06 -22.08
C ASP A 35 -8.66 35.08 -21.58
N GLY A 36 -8.14 35.31 -20.38
CA GLY A 36 -7.22 34.38 -19.75
C GLY A 36 -7.99 33.27 -19.05
N GLY A 37 -7.76 32.03 -19.50
CA GLY A 37 -8.34 30.85 -18.86
C GLY A 37 -7.70 30.52 -17.50
N ASP A 38 -8.45 29.74 -16.72
CA ASP A 38 -8.02 29.15 -15.46
C ASP A 38 -6.98 28.03 -15.68
N GLY A 39 -6.15 27.75 -14.69
CA GLY A 39 -5.28 26.58 -14.70
C GLY A 39 -6.05 25.25 -14.62
N GLY A 40 -5.35 24.14 -14.78
CA GLY A 40 -5.86 22.81 -14.43
C GLY A 40 -5.44 22.39 -13.04
N ASP A 41 -6.22 21.54 -12.39
CA ASP A 41 -5.86 20.98 -11.08
C ASP A 41 -4.66 20.02 -11.17
N GLY A 42 -3.95 19.89 -10.06
CA GLY A 42 -2.92 18.87 -9.90
C GLY A 42 -3.49 17.45 -9.85
N GLY A 43 -2.69 16.47 -10.25
CA GLY A 43 -3.03 15.06 -10.06
C GLY A 43 -2.98 14.67 -8.58
N ASP A 44 -3.93 13.85 -8.16
CA ASP A 44 -3.98 13.30 -6.80
C ASP A 44 -3.14 12.03 -6.68
N VAL A 45 -2.68 11.71 -5.46
CA VAL A 45 -2.03 10.41 -5.17
C VAL A 45 -2.99 9.55 -4.35
N TRP A 46 -3.28 8.37 -4.91
CA TRP A 46 -4.15 7.37 -4.32
C TRP A 46 -3.34 6.15 -3.91
N MET A 47 -3.74 5.51 -2.82
CA MET A 47 -3.35 4.13 -2.53
C MET A 47 -4.52 3.21 -2.78
N GLU A 48 -4.24 2.06 -3.39
CA GLU A 48 -5.24 1.05 -3.71
C GLU A 48 -4.80 -0.29 -3.15
N ALA A 49 -5.68 -0.99 -2.43
CA ALA A 49 -5.35 -2.30 -1.89
C ALA A 49 -5.50 -3.37 -2.98
N ASP A 50 -4.44 -4.10 -3.29
CA ASP A 50 -4.43 -5.21 -4.22
C ASP A 50 -4.24 -6.53 -3.46
N GLU A 51 -5.07 -7.54 -3.75
CA GLU A 51 -4.98 -8.87 -3.11
C GLU A 51 -3.87 -9.74 -3.71
N ASN A 52 -3.40 -9.37 -4.90
CA ASN A 52 -2.30 -10.06 -5.58
C ASN A 52 -0.94 -9.67 -5.00
N LEU A 53 -0.87 -8.52 -4.31
CA LEU A 53 0.33 -8.05 -3.65
C LEU A 53 0.37 -8.56 -2.22
N ASN A 54 1.44 -9.28 -1.86
CA ASN A 54 1.59 -9.85 -0.51
C ASN A 54 2.62 -9.10 0.34
N THR A 55 3.51 -8.29 -0.25
CA THR A 55 4.59 -7.62 0.50
C THR A 55 4.80 -6.17 0.05
N LEU A 56 5.44 -5.37 0.91
CA LEU A 56 5.80 -3.97 0.64
C LEU A 56 7.24 -3.83 0.10
N ILE A 57 7.84 -4.90 -0.40
CA ILE A 57 9.26 -4.91 -0.78
C ILE A 57 9.58 -3.96 -1.94
N ASP A 58 8.65 -3.78 -2.88
CA ASP A 58 8.85 -2.95 -4.07
C ASP A 58 9.07 -1.47 -3.68
N TYR A 59 8.42 -1.03 -2.60
CA TYR A 59 8.55 0.32 -2.02
C TYR A 59 9.89 0.61 -1.34
N ARG A 60 10.76 -0.40 -1.18
CA ARG A 60 12.14 -0.15 -0.74
C ARG A 60 13.03 0.36 -1.86
N PHE A 61 12.73 -0.03 -3.09
CA PHE A 61 13.50 0.37 -4.27
C PHE A 61 12.94 1.69 -4.82
N GLU A 62 11.63 1.77 -5.01
CA GLU A 62 10.93 2.97 -5.46
C GLU A 62 10.31 3.72 -4.28
N LYS A 63 11.00 4.75 -3.82
CA LYS A 63 10.61 5.52 -2.63
C LYS A 63 9.87 6.82 -2.91
N SER A 64 9.81 7.29 -4.16
CA SER A 64 9.19 8.58 -4.48
C SER A 64 8.17 8.44 -5.59
N PHE A 65 6.93 8.80 -5.29
CA PHE A 65 5.81 8.80 -6.22
C PHE A 65 5.35 10.24 -6.43
N ARG A 66 5.32 10.69 -7.70
CA ARG A 66 4.99 12.06 -8.05
C ARG A 66 3.86 12.09 -9.07
N ALA A 67 2.75 12.74 -8.74
CA ALA A 67 1.66 12.98 -9.67
C ALA A 67 1.98 14.15 -10.62
N GLU A 68 1.26 14.21 -11.75
CA GLU A 68 1.51 15.20 -12.78
C GLU A 68 0.94 16.57 -12.37
N ARG A 69 1.68 17.64 -12.70
CA ARG A 69 1.24 19.01 -12.49
C ARG A 69 0.10 19.38 -13.45
N GLY A 70 -0.87 20.16 -12.99
CA GLY A 70 -1.89 20.76 -13.84
C GLY A 70 -1.31 21.70 -14.90
N GLN A 71 -1.93 21.75 -16.08
CA GLN A 71 -1.49 22.65 -17.15
C GLN A 71 -1.90 24.10 -16.84
N ASN A 72 -1.09 25.06 -17.29
CA ASN A 72 -1.46 26.47 -17.17
C ASN A 72 -2.65 26.80 -18.08
N GLY A 73 -3.43 27.80 -17.68
CA GLY A 73 -4.43 28.41 -18.56
C GLY A 73 -3.79 29.06 -19.78
N ALA A 74 -4.56 29.20 -20.84
CA ALA A 74 -4.15 29.86 -22.07
C ALA A 74 -5.11 30.98 -22.46
N SER A 75 -4.76 31.72 -23.51
CA SER A 75 -5.63 32.74 -24.10
C SER A 75 -6.91 32.12 -24.68
N ARG A 76 -7.91 32.96 -24.98
CA ARG A 76 -9.23 32.57 -25.51
C ARG A 76 -10.07 31.77 -24.50
N ASP A 77 -9.98 32.12 -23.22
CA ASP A 77 -10.69 31.46 -22.11
C ASP A 77 -10.42 29.95 -22.06
N CYS A 78 -9.23 29.53 -22.49
CA CYS A 78 -8.84 28.13 -22.56
C CYS A 78 -8.30 27.66 -21.20
N THR A 79 -9.07 26.80 -20.53
CA THR A 79 -8.69 26.23 -19.24
C THR A 79 -7.62 25.14 -19.38
N GLY A 80 -6.72 25.07 -18.41
CA GLY A 80 -5.68 24.06 -18.35
C GLY A 80 -6.25 22.66 -18.08
N LYS A 81 -5.61 21.62 -18.63
CA LYS A 81 -5.96 20.22 -18.32
C LYS A 81 -5.49 19.84 -16.92
N ARG A 82 -6.29 19.02 -16.22
CA ARG A 82 -5.91 18.39 -14.95
C ARG A 82 -4.73 17.42 -15.16
N GLY A 83 -3.81 17.40 -14.20
CA GLY A 83 -2.71 16.44 -14.17
C GLY A 83 -3.19 15.01 -13.98
N LYS A 84 -2.45 14.03 -14.48
CA LYS A 84 -2.72 12.61 -14.23
C LYS A 84 -2.46 12.22 -12.77
N ASP A 85 -3.41 11.48 -12.22
CA ASP A 85 -3.33 10.87 -10.89
C ASP A 85 -2.33 9.71 -10.87
N VAL A 86 -1.74 9.47 -9.71
CA VAL A 86 -0.86 8.31 -9.46
C VAL A 86 -1.52 7.38 -8.46
N THR A 87 -1.55 6.09 -8.78
CA THR A 87 -2.11 5.06 -7.90
C THR A 87 -1.00 4.12 -7.45
N ILE A 88 -0.84 3.99 -6.14
CA ILE A 88 0.15 3.17 -5.46
C ILE A 88 -0.55 1.92 -4.95
N LYS A 89 -0.17 0.74 -5.45
CA LYS A 89 -0.84 -0.51 -5.10
C LYS A 89 -0.21 -1.15 -3.87
N VAL A 90 -0.97 -1.33 -2.79
CA VAL A 90 -0.45 -1.91 -1.54
C VAL A 90 -1.15 -3.23 -1.21
N PRO A 91 -0.51 -4.17 -0.50
CA PRO A 91 -1.17 -5.37 -0.02
C PRO A 91 -2.38 -5.05 0.87
N VAL A 92 -3.41 -5.91 0.81
CA VAL A 92 -4.51 -5.89 1.76
C VAL A 92 -3.97 -6.14 3.18
N GLY A 93 -4.39 -5.30 4.12
CA GLY A 93 -3.90 -5.26 5.50
C GLY A 93 -2.83 -4.20 5.76
N THR A 94 -2.50 -3.36 4.77
CA THR A 94 -1.53 -2.27 4.94
C THR A 94 -2.17 -1.11 5.71
N ARG A 95 -1.53 -0.74 6.82
CA ARG A 95 -1.77 0.47 7.59
C ARG A 95 -0.96 1.62 7.02
N VAL A 96 -1.59 2.78 6.91
CA VAL A 96 -1.00 3.99 6.34
C VAL A 96 -0.85 5.03 7.44
N ILE A 97 0.39 5.41 7.74
CA ILE A 97 0.72 6.36 8.80
C ILE A 97 1.47 7.54 8.16
N ASP A 98 1.09 8.76 8.50
CA ASP A 98 1.87 9.93 8.13
C ASP A 98 3.07 10.06 9.10
N GLN A 99 4.30 10.10 8.58
CA GLN A 99 5.48 10.26 9.44
C GLN A 99 5.61 11.67 10.02
N GLY A 100 5.02 12.69 9.39
CA GLY A 100 5.07 14.06 9.88
C GLY A 100 4.24 14.23 11.15
N THR A 101 3.03 13.67 11.17
CA THR A 101 2.07 13.81 12.29
C THR A 101 2.03 12.59 13.21
N GLY A 102 2.45 11.41 12.73
CA GLY A 102 2.27 10.14 13.42
C GLY A 102 0.83 9.62 13.40
N GLU A 103 -0.08 10.30 12.68
CA GLU A 103 -1.47 9.92 12.58
C GLU A 103 -1.67 8.77 11.59
N THR A 104 -2.53 7.83 11.96
CA THR A 104 -2.93 6.76 11.06
C THR A 104 -4.02 7.29 10.12
N MET A 105 -3.68 7.47 8.84
CA MET A 105 -4.60 7.96 7.82
C MET A 105 -5.71 6.95 7.51
N GLY A 106 -5.39 5.66 7.59
CA GLY A 106 -6.36 4.60 7.38
C GLY A 106 -5.72 3.22 7.23
N ASP A 107 -6.57 2.20 7.38
CA ASP A 107 -6.21 0.80 7.17
C ASP A 107 -6.85 0.27 5.87
N MET A 108 -6.02 -0.31 5.01
CA MET A 108 -6.44 -0.89 3.72
C MET A 108 -6.91 -2.32 3.97
N THR A 109 -8.21 -2.54 4.16
CA THR A 109 -8.75 -3.84 4.63
C THR A 109 -9.41 -4.67 3.53
N LYS A 110 -9.78 -4.05 2.41
CA LYS A 110 -10.51 -4.71 1.31
C LYS A 110 -9.80 -4.52 -0.02
N HIS A 111 -9.84 -5.55 -0.86
CA HIS A 111 -9.36 -5.44 -2.24
C HIS A 111 -10.10 -4.32 -3.00
N GLY A 112 -9.37 -3.53 -3.79
CA GLY A 112 -9.87 -2.38 -4.52
C GLY A 112 -10.24 -1.17 -3.65
N GLN A 113 -10.04 -1.23 -2.32
CA GLN A 113 -10.22 -0.08 -1.46
C GLN A 113 -9.23 1.00 -1.87
N ARG A 114 -9.71 2.23 -2.08
CA ARG A 114 -8.90 3.39 -2.44
C ARG A 114 -8.87 4.41 -1.32
N LEU A 115 -7.68 4.87 -0.96
CA LEU A 115 -7.44 5.91 0.05
C LEU A 115 -6.65 7.05 -0.61
N MET A 116 -7.17 8.27 -0.53
CA MET A 116 -6.43 9.45 -1.00
C MET A 116 -5.36 9.79 0.04
N VAL A 117 -4.10 9.80 -0.38
CA VAL A 117 -2.98 10.06 0.55
C VAL A 117 -2.36 11.45 0.39
N ALA A 118 -2.43 12.02 -0.80
CA ALA A 118 -2.00 13.39 -1.07
C ALA A 118 -2.94 14.05 -2.07
N LYS A 119 -3.47 15.22 -1.72
CA LYS A 119 -4.35 16.01 -2.57
C LYS A 119 -3.54 16.88 -3.52
N GLY A 120 -3.93 16.88 -4.79
CA GLY A 120 -3.39 17.77 -5.82
C GLY A 120 -3.74 19.22 -5.54
N GLY A 121 -2.83 20.11 -5.93
CA GLY A 121 -3.02 21.55 -5.81
C GLY A 121 -4.17 22.05 -6.68
N TRP A 122 -4.88 23.05 -6.18
CA TRP A 122 -5.96 23.73 -6.86
C TRP A 122 -5.43 24.60 -8.00
N HIS A 123 -6.20 24.67 -9.07
CA HIS A 123 -5.90 25.55 -10.19
C HIS A 123 -5.87 27.03 -9.80
N GLY A 124 -4.97 27.78 -10.45
CA GLY A 124 -4.94 29.23 -10.39
C GLY A 124 -6.02 29.85 -11.28
N LEU A 125 -6.56 30.97 -10.85
CA LEU A 125 -7.62 31.72 -11.53
C LEU A 125 -7.01 32.65 -12.59
N GLY A 126 -7.59 32.60 -13.79
CA GLY A 126 -7.26 33.51 -14.89
C GLY A 126 -7.83 34.90 -14.68
N ASN A 127 -7.36 35.88 -15.46
CA ASN A 127 -7.82 37.26 -15.31
C ASN A 127 -9.32 37.44 -15.61
N THR A 128 -9.93 36.52 -16.37
CA THR A 128 -11.39 36.54 -16.63
C THR A 128 -12.21 36.45 -15.33
N ARG A 129 -11.71 35.78 -14.28
CA ARG A 129 -12.39 35.62 -12.99
C ARG A 129 -12.44 36.89 -12.13
N PHE A 130 -11.43 37.76 -12.27
CA PHE A 130 -11.31 39.02 -11.54
C PHE A 130 -12.08 40.19 -12.18
N LYS A 131 -12.93 39.89 -13.17
CA LYS A 131 -13.71 40.91 -13.87
C LYS A 131 -14.94 41.28 -13.04
N SER A 132 -15.01 42.53 -12.61
CA SER A 132 -16.20 43.09 -11.96
C SER A 132 -16.79 44.26 -12.78
N SER A 133 -17.93 44.79 -12.32
CA SER A 133 -18.55 45.99 -12.91
C SER A 133 -17.60 47.20 -12.88
N VAL A 134 -16.80 47.28 -11.82
CA VAL A 134 -15.78 48.30 -11.54
C VAL A 134 -14.46 47.96 -12.26
N ASN A 135 -13.97 46.72 -12.13
CA ASN A 135 -12.72 46.26 -12.73
C ASN A 135 -12.94 45.52 -14.06
N ARG A 136 -13.01 46.29 -15.16
CA ARG A 136 -13.30 45.74 -16.50
C ARG A 136 -12.09 45.14 -17.22
N THR A 137 -10.86 45.51 -16.83
CA THR A 137 -9.61 45.03 -17.44
C THR A 137 -8.63 44.51 -16.38
N PRO A 138 -9.00 43.47 -15.64
CA PRO A 138 -8.13 42.88 -14.63
C PRO A 138 -6.85 42.34 -15.29
N ARG A 139 -5.71 42.69 -14.69
CA ARG A 139 -4.37 42.15 -15.03
C ARG A 139 -3.85 41.18 -13.97
N GLN A 140 -4.69 40.88 -13.00
CA GLN A 140 -4.39 39.94 -11.92
C GLN A 140 -4.63 38.50 -12.40
N LYS A 141 -3.85 37.59 -11.84
CA LYS A 141 -4.02 36.14 -11.94
C LYS A 141 -3.55 35.51 -10.63
N THR A 142 -4.10 34.38 -10.26
CA THR A 142 -3.53 33.57 -9.18
C THR A 142 -2.69 32.43 -9.73
N MET A 143 -1.66 32.08 -8.98
CA MET A 143 -0.84 30.90 -9.24
C MET A 143 -1.58 29.68 -8.72
N GLY A 144 -1.33 28.51 -9.31
CA GLY A 144 -1.88 27.27 -8.76
C GLY A 144 -1.28 26.99 -7.38
N THR A 145 -2.05 26.36 -6.50
CA THR A 145 -1.55 26.01 -5.17
C THR A 145 -0.58 24.83 -5.28
N PRO A 146 0.42 24.73 -4.37
CA PRO A 146 1.27 23.55 -4.32
C PRO A 146 0.44 22.31 -3.92
N GLY A 147 0.78 21.16 -4.49
CA GLY A 147 0.19 19.88 -4.09
C GLY A 147 0.76 19.38 -2.76
N ASP A 148 0.00 18.53 -2.08
CA ASP A 148 0.43 17.92 -0.81
C ASP A 148 1.71 17.10 -0.99
N LYS A 149 2.61 17.23 -0.02
CA LYS A 149 3.84 16.43 0.09
C LYS A 149 3.88 15.78 1.45
N ARG A 150 3.89 14.45 1.49
CA ARG A 150 3.89 13.67 2.74
C ARG A 150 4.87 12.52 2.66
N ASP A 151 5.51 12.26 3.79
CA ASP A 151 6.27 11.03 4.00
C ASP A 151 5.35 10.03 4.70
N LEU A 152 5.02 8.94 4.02
CA LEU A 152 4.14 7.91 4.56
C LEU A 152 4.96 6.72 5.03
N GLN A 153 4.61 6.21 6.20
CA GLN A 153 5.03 4.91 6.71
C GLN A 153 3.90 3.91 6.50
N LEU A 154 4.20 2.87 5.73
CA LEU A 154 3.32 1.76 5.43
C LEU A 154 3.70 0.60 6.34
N GLU A 155 2.71 0.02 7.02
CA GLU A 155 2.90 -1.14 7.91
C GLU A 155 1.93 -2.26 7.55
N LEU A 156 2.41 -3.43 7.14
CA LEU A 156 1.55 -4.56 6.82
C LEU A 156 1.16 -5.34 8.10
N MET A 157 -0.14 -5.48 8.37
CA MET A 157 -0.65 -6.12 9.59
C MET A 157 -0.83 -7.65 9.51
N LEU A 158 -0.40 -8.35 8.44
CA LEU A 158 -0.67 -9.77 8.27
C LEU A 158 0.54 -10.61 7.83
N LEU A 159 0.55 -11.85 8.33
CA LEU A 159 1.70 -12.74 8.49
C LEU A 159 1.57 -14.03 7.67
N ALA A 160 2.62 -14.30 6.88
CA ALA A 160 3.02 -15.56 6.25
C ALA A 160 2.02 -16.27 5.32
N ASP A 161 2.29 -16.19 4.01
CA ASP A 161 1.60 -16.95 2.97
C ASP A 161 1.97 -18.44 3.00
N VAL A 162 3.19 -18.74 3.43
CA VAL A 162 3.77 -20.09 3.39
C VAL A 162 4.28 -20.47 4.77
N GLY A 163 3.82 -21.61 5.28
CA GLY A 163 4.29 -22.17 6.55
C GLY A 163 5.26 -23.32 6.33
N MET A 164 6.40 -23.34 7.02
CA MET A 164 7.34 -24.46 6.94
C MET A 164 7.23 -25.40 8.14
N LEU A 165 7.15 -26.69 7.85
CA LEU A 165 7.10 -27.78 8.82
C LEU A 165 8.35 -28.65 8.70
N GLY A 166 8.82 -29.22 9.79
CA GLY A 166 9.97 -30.13 9.77
C GLY A 166 10.65 -30.21 11.12
N MET A 167 11.43 -31.27 11.30
CA MET A 167 12.17 -31.53 12.52
C MET A 167 13.19 -30.41 12.83
N PRO A 168 13.57 -30.25 14.11
CA PRO A 168 14.77 -29.49 14.47
C PRO A 168 15.95 -30.01 13.63
N ASN A 169 16.73 -29.11 13.02
CA ASN A 169 17.86 -29.43 12.12
C ASN A 169 17.53 -29.94 10.71
N ALA A 170 16.26 -30.00 10.29
CA ALA A 170 15.88 -30.29 8.89
C ALA A 170 16.38 -29.22 7.88
N GLY A 171 16.96 -28.11 8.36
CA GLY A 171 17.49 -27.03 7.52
C GLY A 171 16.50 -25.91 7.22
N LYS A 172 15.39 -25.80 7.98
CA LYS A 172 14.35 -24.77 7.85
C LYS A 172 14.90 -23.33 7.84
N SER A 173 15.68 -22.96 8.85
CA SER A 173 16.27 -21.61 8.92
C SER A 173 17.32 -21.37 7.83
N THR A 174 18.02 -22.41 7.38
CA THR A 174 18.96 -22.34 6.26
C THR A 174 18.22 -22.08 4.95
N PHE A 175 17.09 -22.76 4.74
CA PHE A 175 16.22 -22.53 3.60
C PHE A 175 15.71 -21.09 3.57
N ILE A 176 15.14 -20.56 4.67
CA ILE A 176 14.70 -19.15 4.75
C ILE A 176 15.82 -18.19 4.36
N ARG A 177 17.04 -18.39 4.89
CA ARG A 177 18.18 -17.53 4.57
C ARG A 177 18.57 -17.59 3.09
N ALA A 178 18.41 -18.75 2.45
CA ALA A 178 18.73 -18.95 1.05
C ALA A 178 17.69 -18.33 0.10
N VAL A 179 16.41 -18.34 0.46
CA VAL A 179 15.31 -17.79 -0.37
C VAL A 179 14.99 -16.32 -0.11
N SER A 180 15.37 -15.80 1.05
CA SER A 180 14.94 -14.46 1.46
C SER A 180 15.73 -13.37 0.74
N ALA A 181 15.03 -12.49 0.02
CA ALA A 181 15.60 -11.32 -0.65
C ALA A 181 16.05 -10.25 0.36
N ALA A 182 15.52 -10.30 1.59
CA ALA A 182 15.94 -9.48 2.72
C ALA A 182 16.63 -10.34 3.78
N LYS A 183 17.49 -9.74 4.62
CA LYS A 183 18.08 -10.48 5.75
C LYS A 183 16.94 -10.94 6.69
N PRO A 184 16.75 -12.25 6.92
CA PRO A 184 15.69 -12.75 7.80
C PRO A 184 15.82 -12.09 9.16
N LYS A 185 14.76 -11.43 9.60
CA LYS A 185 14.71 -10.79 10.91
C LYS A 185 13.77 -11.56 11.82
N VAL A 186 14.24 -11.67 13.05
CA VAL A 186 13.60 -12.29 14.20
C VAL A 186 12.52 -11.28 14.62
N ALA A 187 11.25 -11.66 14.46
CA ALA A 187 10.10 -10.77 14.59
C ALA A 187 9.40 -10.89 15.94
N ASP A 188 9.64 -9.93 16.84
CA ASP A 188 9.11 -9.93 18.21
C ASP A 188 7.63 -9.50 18.24
N TYR A 189 6.72 -10.36 17.78
CA TYR A 189 5.29 -10.07 17.86
C TYR A 189 4.78 -10.13 19.30
N PRO A 190 3.84 -9.27 19.71
CA PRO A 190 3.32 -9.23 21.09
C PRO A 190 2.65 -10.52 21.56
N PHE A 191 2.38 -11.45 20.65
CA PHE A 191 1.67 -12.71 20.87
C PHE A 191 2.55 -13.96 20.66
N THR A 192 3.85 -13.81 20.37
CA THR A 192 4.77 -14.95 20.19
C THR A 192 5.71 -15.08 21.39
N THR A 193 5.79 -16.26 22.00
CA THR A 193 6.75 -16.57 23.08
C THR A 193 8.12 -16.99 22.55
N LEU A 194 8.16 -17.59 21.35
CA LEU A 194 9.36 -17.88 20.58
C LEU A 194 9.32 -17.07 19.31
N VAL A 195 10.41 -16.37 19.03
CA VAL A 195 10.46 -15.45 17.93
C VAL A 195 10.55 -16.23 16.60
N PRO A 196 9.51 -16.19 15.73
CA PRO A 196 9.54 -16.95 14.50
C PRO A 196 10.55 -16.36 13.51
N SER A 197 11.17 -17.23 12.73
CA SER A 197 12.00 -16.81 11.60
C SER A 197 11.11 -16.56 10.39
N LEU A 198 11.05 -15.31 9.94
CA LEU A 198 10.33 -14.91 8.74
C LEU A 198 11.30 -14.58 7.61
N GLY A 199 10.95 -14.99 6.40
CA GLY A 199 11.67 -14.69 5.18
C GLY A 199 10.72 -14.13 4.12
N VAL A 200 11.18 -13.13 3.38
CA VAL A 200 10.43 -12.59 2.24
C VAL A 200 11.08 -13.08 0.96
N VAL A 201 10.33 -13.86 0.19
CA VAL A 201 10.78 -14.42 -1.08
C VAL A 201 10.26 -13.54 -2.21
N ARG A 202 11.16 -13.01 -3.02
CA ARG A 202 10.82 -12.26 -4.25
C ARG A 202 11.14 -13.15 -5.44
N VAL A 203 10.13 -13.50 -6.22
CA VAL A 203 10.26 -14.31 -7.43
C VAL A 203 10.41 -13.41 -8.65
N ASP A 204 9.61 -12.34 -8.73
CA ASP A 204 9.62 -11.35 -9.83
C ASP A 204 9.06 -9.98 -9.35
N ASN A 205 8.94 -9.00 -10.23
CA ASN A 205 8.23 -7.73 -9.96
C ASN A 205 6.76 -8.01 -9.60
N GLU A 206 6.26 -7.40 -8.52
CA GLU A 206 4.91 -7.60 -7.97
C GLU A 206 4.63 -9.04 -7.48
N LYS A 207 5.59 -9.98 -7.61
CA LYS A 207 5.45 -11.38 -7.21
C LYS A 207 6.35 -11.71 -6.04
N SER A 208 5.79 -11.57 -4.85
CA SER A 208 6.46 -11.86 -3.58
C SER A 208 5.52 -12.59 -2.63
N PHE A 209 6.11 -13.35 -1.71
CA PHE A 209 5.37 -14.04 -0.66
C PHE A 209 6.21 -14.14 0.62
N VAL A 210 5.53 -14.26 1.76
CA VAL A 210 6.16 -14.38 3.08
C VAL A 210 6.18 -15.84 3.51
N VAL A 211 7.38 -16.32 3.86
CA VAL A 211 7.60 -17.66 4.44
C VAL A 211 7.82 -17.51 5.94
N ALA A 212 7.05 -18.23 6.74
CA ALA A 212 7.29 -18.41 8.16
C ALA A 212 7.84 -19.80 8.45
N ASP A 213 8.88 -19.85 9.28
CA ASP A 213 9.16 -21.05 10.05
C ASP A 213 8.07 -21.20 11.10
N ILE A 214 7.53 -22.40 11.19
CA ILE A 214 6.66 -22.79 12.28
C ILE A 214 7.61 -23.35 13.33
N PRO A 215 8.07 -22.52 14.31
CA PRO A 215 8.82 -23.06 15.43
C PRO A 215 7.99 -24.17 16.06
N GLY A 216 8.70 -25.24 16.46
CA GLY A 216 8.15 -26.57 16.73
C GLY A 216 6.77 -26.55 17.38
N LEU A 217 5.93 -27.49 16.95
CA LEU A 217 4.73 -27.91 17.65
C LEU A 217 5.18 -28.45 19.03
N ILE A 218 5.52 -27.53 19.95
CA ILE A 218 6.21 -27.84 21.19
C ILE A 218 5.34 -28.81 21.99
N GLU A 219 5.94 -29.87 22.54
CA GLU A 219 5.40 -30.60 23.67
C GLU A 219 4.89 -29.58 24.72
N GLY A 220 3.57 -29.44 24.85
CA GLY A 220 2.93 -28.49 25.78
C GLY A 220 2.10 -27.36 25.16
N ALA A 221 2.03 -27.20 23.82
CA ALA A 221 1.10 -26.24 23.21
C ALA A 221 -0.39 -26.60 23.44
N SER A 222 -0.68 -27.87 23.73
CA SER A 222 -2.01 -28.38 24.10
C SER A 222 -2.41 -28.08 25.56
N GLU A 223 -1.49 -27.67 26.46
CA GLU A 223 -1.72 -27.62 27.92
C GLU A 223 -1.87 -26.22 28.54
N GLY A 224 -2.05 -25.15 27.76
CA GLY A 224 -2.78 -23.97 28.28
C GLY A 224 -2.02 -22.66 28.49
N ALA A 225 -1.37 -22.15 27.44
CA ALA A 225 -1.08 -20.71 27.34
C ALA A 225 -1.75 -20.17 26.07
N GLY A 226 -2.87 -19.43 26.21
CA GLY A 226 -3.69 -18.91 25.10
C GLY A 226 -2.99 -18.02 24.05
N LEU A 227 -1.66 -17.86 24.12
CA LEU A 227 -0.82 -17.24 23.10
C LEU A 227 -0.61 -18.16 21.87
N GLY A 228 -0.50 -19.48 22.05
CA GLY A 228 -0.28 -20.43 20.94
C GLY A 228 -1.45 -20.47 19.96
N ILE A 229 -2.68 -20.40 20.48
CA ILE A 229 -3.92 -20.38 19.68
C ILE A 229 -3.99 -19.14 18.77
N ARG A 230 -3.51 -17.98 19.24
CA ARG A 230 -3.46 -16.77 18.39
C ARG A 230 -2.45 -16.95 17.28
N PHE A 231 -1.22 -17.39 17.55
CA PHE A 231 -0.22 -17.67 16.51
C PHE A 231 -0.75 -18.68 15.47
N LEU A 232 -1.39 -19.75 15.94
CA LEU A 232 -1.99 -20.78 15.08
C LEU A 232 -3.15 -20.23 14.24
N LYS A 233 -3.99 -19.32 14.76
CA LYS A 233 -5.02 -18.62 13.98
C LYS A 233 -4.42 -17.76 12.86
N HIS A 234 -3.18 -17.30 12.99
CA HIS A 234 -2.47 -16.63 11.90
C HIS A 234 -1.89 -17.63 10.90
N LEU A 235 -1.43 -18.79 11.38
CA LEU A 235 -0.96 -19.91 10.57
C LEU A 235 -2.09 -20.58 9.77
N GLU A 236 -3.33 -20.48 10.25
CA GLU A 236 -4.54 -20.78 9.49
C GLU A 236 -4.71 -19.89 8.25
N ARG A 237 -3.97 -18.78 8.10
CA ARG A 237 -3.93 -17.98 6.87
C ARG A 237 -2.85 -18.41 5.87
N CYS A 238 -1.92 -19.30 6.24
CA CYS A 238 -0.94 -19.84 5.28
C CYS A 238 -1.66 -20.63 4.18
N ARG A 239 -1.34 -20.36 2.91
CA ARG A 239 -1.99 -21.01 1.75
C ARG A 239 -1.44 -22.41 1.51
N VAL A 240 -0.14 -22.58 1.74
CA VAL A 240 0.58 -23.84 1.52
C VAL A 240 1.52 -24.13 2.67
N LEU A 241 1.66 -25.41 2.99
CA LEU A 241 2.60 -25.91 3.97
C LEU A 241 3.76 -26.63 3.28
N LEU A 242 4.98 -26.20 3.58
CA LEU A 242 6.22 -26.78 3.07
C LEU A 242 6.80 -27.72 4.12
N HIS A 243 6.69 -29.03 3.91
CA HIS A 243 7.22 -30.01 4.84
C HIS A 243 8.65 -30.42 4.45
N ILE A 244 9.62 -29.85 5.16
CA ILE A 244 11.04 -30.10 4.98
C ILE A 244 11.45 -31.34 5.77
N ILE A 245 11.95 -32.33 5.03
CA ILE A 245 12.46 -33.61 5.52
C ILE A 245 13.95 -33.67 5.16
N ASP A 246 14.77 -34.06 6.13
CA ASP A 246 16.18 -34.37 5.89
C ASP A 246 16.29 -35.77 5.26
N ILE A 247 16.91 -35.88 4.09
CA ILE A 247 16.99 -37.16 3.36
C ILE A 247 17.99 -38.13 3.99
N ASP A 248 18.98 -37.62 4.72
CA ASP A 248 20.00 -38.40 5.40
C ASP A 248 20.30 -37.81 6.78
N PRO A 249 19.45 -38.09 7.78
CA PRO A 249 19.66 -37.62 9.13
C PRO A 249 20.96 -38.21 9.69
N ILE A 250 21.85 -37.34 10.14
CA ILE A 250 23.14 -37.74 10.77
C ILE A 250 22.89 -38.63 12.00
N ASP A 251 21.75 -38.46 12.66
CA ASP A 251 21.32 -39.22 13.83
C ASP A 251 20.84 -40.65 13.51
N GLY A 252 20.77 -41.04 12.22
CA GLY A 252 20.33 -42.37 11.79
C GLY A 252 18.84 -42.66 12.00
N SER A 253 18.03 -41.64 12.28
CA SER A 253 16.57 -41.75 12.37
C SER A 253 15.94 -41.97 10.99
N ASP A 254 14.84 -42.73 10.92
CA ASP A 254 14.12 -42.94 9.66
C ASP A 254 13.37 -41.66 9.25
N PRO A 255 13.68 -41.06 8.08
CA PRO A 255 12.96 -39.90 7.55
C PRO A 255 11.44 -40.11 7.45
N ALA A 256 11.00 -41.35 7.17
CA ALA A 256 9.58 -41.66 7.04
C ALA A 256 8.84 -41.63 8.39
N GLU A 257 9.48 -42.08 9.47
CA GLU A 257 8.91 -42.01 10.82
C GLU A 257 8.88 -40.56 11.33
N ASN A 258 9.96 -39.80 11.11
CA ASN A 258 10.05 -38.38 11.47
C ASN A 258 8.92 -37.57 10.81
N ALA A 259 8.67 -37.82 9.52
CA ALA A 259 7.56 -37.20 8.83
C ALA A 259 6.22 -37.57 9.48
N LYS A 260 5.95 -38.86 9.69
CA LYS A 260 4.70 -39.36 10.33
C LYS A 260 4.45 -38.75 11.71
N ILE A 261 5.49 -38.53 12.51
CA ILE A 261 5.39 -37.84 13.82
C ILE A 261 4.85 -36.42 13.61
N ILE A 262 5.46 -35.65 12.70
CA ILE A 262 5.02 -34.28 12.38
C ILE A 262 3.60 -34.26 11.82
N ILE A 263 3.21 -35.24 11.00
CA ILE A 263 1.82 -35.36 10.51
C ILE A 263 0.86 -35.58 11.68
N GLY A 264 1.17 -36.55 12.56
CA GLY A 264 0.33 -36.87 13.71
C GLY A 264 0.23 -35.73 14.70
N GLU A 265 1.28 -34.91 14.86
CA GLU A 265 1.20 -33.66 15.63
C GLU A 265 0.24 -32.68 14.93
N LEU A 266 0.45 -32.40 13.65
CA LEU A 266 -0.38 -31.46 12.89
C LEU A 266 -1.89 -31.80 12.97
N GLU A 267 -2.23 -33.08 12.83
CA GLU A 267 -3.61 -33.60 12.94
C GLU A 267 -4.21 -33.43 14.34
N LYS A 268 -3.41 -33.66 15.40
CA LYS A 268 -3.86 -33.46 16.78
C LYS A 268 -4.15 -31.99 17.11
N TYR A 269 -3.49 -31.05 16.45
CA TYR A 269 -3.65 -29.63 16.73
C TYR A 269 -4.79 -28.98 15.94
N SER A 270 -4.90 -29.22 14.63
CA SER A 270 -5.97 -28.63 13.81
C SER A 270 -6.24 -29.43 12.55
N GLU A 271 -7.45 -30.01 12.45
CA GLU A 271 -7.93 -30.68 11.24
C GLU A 271 -7.95 -29.74 10.03
N LYS A 272 -8.24 -28.44 10.23
CA LYS A 272 -8.22 -27.43 9.16
C LYS A 272 -6.82 -27.21 8.60
N LEU A 273 -5.79 -27.30 9.44
CA LEU A 273 -4.40 -27.12 9.03
C LEU A 273 -3.85 -28.40 8.37
N ALA A 274 -4.24 -29.58 8.86
CA ALA A 274 -3.87 -30.87 8.28
C ALA A 274 -4.43 -31.07 6.86
N ASN A 275 -5.63 -30.56 6.59
CA ASN A 275 -6.28 -30.63 5.27
C ASN A 275 -5.71 -29.66 4.23
N LYS A 276 -4.73 -28.81 4.59
CA LYS A 276 -4.15 -27.85 3.66
C LYS A 276 -3.25 -28.51 2.61
N PRO A 277 -3.11 -27.88 1.44
CA PRO A 277 -2.10 -28.25 0.45
C PRO A 277 -0.73 -28.26 1.11
N ARG A 278 -0.09 -29.43 1.11
CA ARG A 278 1.22 -29.65 1.72
C ARG A 278 2.16 -30.21 0.68
N TRP A 279 3.36 -29.67 0.59
CA TRP A 279 4.38 -30.14 -0.34
C TRP A 279 5.55 -30.73 0.43
N LEU A 280 6.02 -31.88 0.00
CA LEU A 280 7.19 -32.52 0.60
C LEU A 280 8.46 -31.95 -0.02
N LEU A 281 9.41 -31.61 0.84
CA LEU A 281 10.71 -31.05 0.47
C LEU A 281 11.80 -31.93 1.07
N PHE A 282 12.46 -32.71 0.24
CA PHE A 282 13.64 -33.45 0.65
C PHE A 282 14.86 -32.54 0.56
N ASN A 283 15.42 -32.19 1.71
CA ASN A 283 16.56 -31.31 1.85
C ASN A 283 17.87 -32.11 2.01
N LYS A 284 19.00 -31.42 1.83
CA LYS A 284 20.38 -31.94 1.92
C LYS A 284 20.76 -32.95 0.82
N ILE A 285 20.26 -32.77 -0.40
CA ILE A 285 20.69 -33.58 -1.55
C ILE A 285 22.17 -33.42 -1.91
N ASP A 286 22.89 -32.46 -1.30
CA ASP A 286 24.32 -32.25 -1.50
C ASP A 286 25.21 -33.35 -0.92
N THR A 287 24.70 -34.19 -0.02
CA THR A 287 25.47 -35.28 0.59
C THR A 287 25.54 -36.54 -0.28
N MET A 288 24.79 -36.60 -1.38
CA MET A 288 24.61 -37.81 -2.19
C MET A 288 24.44 -37.49 -3.68
N ASP A 289 24.63 -38.50 -4.52
CA ASP A 289 24.40 -38.35 -5.95
C ASP A 289 22.91 -38.20 -6.26
N LYS A 290 22.57 -37.41 -7.28
CA LYS A 290 21.17 -37.12 -7.66
C LYS A 290 20.32 -38.38 -7.88
N ALA A 291 20.89 -39.41 -8.49
CA ALA A 291 20.20 -40.66 -8.75
C ALA A 291 19.87 -41.44 -7.47
N GLU A 292 20.76 -41.35 -6.46
CA GLU A 292 20.53 -41.97 -5.16
C GLU A 292 19.50 -41.19 -4.33
N ALA A 293 19.56 -39.85 -4.38
CA ALA A 293 18.59 -38.97 -3.75
C ALA A 293 17.17 -39.18 -4.28
N GLU A 294 17.00 -39.32 -5.59
CA GLU A 294 15.71 -39.63 -6.22
C GLU A 294 15.16 -40.99 -5.79
N ALA A 295 16.02 -42.02 -5.72
CA ALA A 295 15.62 -43.36 -5.28
C ALA A 295 15.17 -43.37 -3.81
N LYS A 296 15.92 -42.69 -2.92
CA LYS A 296 15.57 -42.56 -1.50
C LYS A 296 14.30 -41.74 -1.30
N ALA A 297 14.16 -40.61 -1.99
CA ALA A 297 12.96 -39.78 -1.91
C ALA A 297 11.71 -40.55 -2.36
N LYS A 298 11.82 -41.36 -3.43
CA LYS A 298 10.72 -42.20 -3.91
C LYS A 298 10.35 -43.29 -2.89
N ALA A 299 11.34 -43.96 -2.31
CA ALA A 299 11.10 -44.96 -1.28
C ALA A 299 10.41 -44.36 -0.04
N ILE A 300 10.81 -43.16 0.39
CA ILE A 300 10.19 -42.45 1.52
C ILE A 300 8.76 -42.00 1.18
N ALA A 301 8.52 -41.49 -0.04
CA ALA A 301 7.20 -41.11 -0.50
C ALA A 301 6.24 -42.31 -0.55
N GLU A 302 6.70 -43.46 -1.06
CA GLU A 302 5.95 -44.72 -1.07
C GLU A 302 5.66 -45.24 0.34
N ALA A 303 6.64 -45.20 1.25
CA ALA A 303 6.48 -45.61 2.65
C ALA A 303 5.51 -44.74 3.47
N MET A 304 5.27 -43.52 3.01
CA MET A 304 4.27 -42.59 3.56
C MET A 304 2.90 -42.68 2.88
N GLY A 305 2.79 -43.39 1.75
CA GLY A 305 1.57 -43.40 0.94
C GLY A 305 1.27 -42.03 0.32
N TRP A 306 2.30 -41.25 0.00
CA TRP A 306 2.16 -39.87 -0.48
C TRP A 306 2.02 -39.82 -2.00
N GLU A 307 0.85 -39.43 -2.50
CA GLU A 307 0.58 -39.28 -3.95
C GLU A 307 0.83 -37.85 -4.47
N GLY A 308 1.17 -36.91 -3.60
CA GLY A 308 1.40 -35.51 -3.97
C GLY A 308 2.78 -35.25 -4.57
N LYS A 309 2.95 -34.06 -5.16
CA LYS A 309 4.26 -33.59 -5.62
C LYS A 309 5.26 -33.49 -4.45
N TYR A 310 6.49 -33.92 -4.70
CA TYR A 310 7.64 -33.71 -3.82
C TYR A 310 8.76 -33.01 -4.60
N TYR A 311 9.59 -32.26 -3.89
CA TYR A 311 10.73 -31.55 -4.47
C TYR A 311 12.02 -31.97 -3.77
N LEU A 312 13.09 -32.02 -4.55
CA LEU A 312 14.45 -32.28 -4.10
C LEU A 312 15.18 -30.94 -4.06
N ILE A 313 15.61 -30.52 -2.88
CA ILE A 313 16.29 -29.25 -2.68
C ILE A 313 17.59 -29.43 -1.88
N SER A 314 18.55 -28.54 -2.13
CA SER A 314 19.63 -28.30 -1.19
C SER A 314 19.64 -26.83 -0.84
N ALA A 315 19.22 -26.52 0.39
CA ALA A 315 19.20 -25.15 0.90
C ALA A 315 20.61 -24.53 0.94
N ALA A 316 21.66 -25.34 1.15
CA ALA A 316 23.04 -24.87 1.21
C ALA A 316 23.63 -24.53 -0.17
N SER A 317 23.39 -25.39 -1.17
CA SER A 317 23.91 -25.19 -2.54
C SER A 317 22.95 -24.41 -3.46
N GLN A 318 21.77 -24.04 -2.95
CA GLN A 318 20.67 -23.37 -3.68
C GLN A 318 20.15 -24.15 -4.90
N VAL A 319 20.41 -25.45 -4.98
CA VAL A 319 19.93 -26.33 -6.07
C VAL A 319 18.45 -26.66 -5.83
N GLY A 320 17.61 -26.50 -6.86
CA GLY A 320 16.17 -26.80 -6.84
C GLY A 320 15.31 -25.77 -6.10
N VAL A 321 15.92 -24.80 -5.42
CA VAL A 321 15.21 -23.81 -4.61
C VAL A 321 14.44 -22.79 -5.46
N LYS A 322 15.00 -22.36 -6.60
CA LYS A 322 14.34 -21.38 -7.48
C LYS A 322 13.07 -21.93 -8.10
N ASP A 323 13.13 -23.15 -8.64
CA ASP A 323 11.99 -23.81 -9.29
C ASP A 323 10.84 -24.00 -8.29
N LEU A 324 11.18 -24.42 -7.06
CA LEU A 324 10.22 -24.49 -5.96
C LEU A 324 9.57 -23.13 -5.67
N CYS A 325 10.33 -22.04 -5.58
CA CYS A 325 9.77 -20.72 -5.32
C CYS A 325 8.83 -20.25 -6.42
N TRP A 326 9.13 -20.58 -7.69
CA TRP A 326 8.25 -20.31 -8.82
C TRP A 326 6.94 -21.10 -8.72
N ASP A 327 7.03 -22.39 -8.44
CA ASP A 327 5.84 -23.25 -8.30
C ASP A 327 4.97 -22.81 -7.11
N VAL A 328 5.59 -22.47 -5.97
CA VAL A 328 4.88 -21.93 -4.80
C VAL A 328 4.17 -20.63 -5.17
N MET A 329 4.83 -19.72 -5.90
CA MET A 329 4.20 -18.47 -6.33
C MET A 329 3.00 -18.72 -7.26
N ASN A 330 3.15 -19.64 -8.22
CA ASN A 330 2.06 -20.02 -9.11
C ASN A 330 0.87 -20.58 -8.31
N PHE A 331 1.15 -21.44 -7.32
CA PHE A 331 0.13 -21.99 -6.44
C PHE A 331 -0.59 -20.93 -5.60
N ILE A 332 0.15 -19.93 -5.11
CA ILE A 332 -0.39 -18.79 -4.36
C ILE A 332 -1.31 -17.95 -5.24
N ILE A 333 -0.93 -17.70 -6.50
CA ILE A 333 -1.72 -16.93 -7.46
C ILE A 333 -2.99 -17.70 -7.86
N GLU A 334 -2.89 -19.01 -8.10
CA GLU A 334 -4.03 -19.86 -8.48
C GLU A 334 -5.04 -20.06 -7.34
N ASN A 335 -4.60 -19.97 -6.08
CA ASN A 335 -5.45 -20.12 -4.89
C ASN A 335 -5.49 -18.82 -4.08
N PRO A 336 -6.24 -17.80 -4.53
CA PRO A 336 -6.49 -16.61 -3.71
C PRO A 336 -7.27 -16.99 -2.45
N ILE A 337 -7.03 -16.27 -1.34
CA ILE A 337 -7.73 -16.49 -0.07
C ILE A 337 -9.19 -16.11 -0.28
N ALA A 338 -10.04 -17.10 -0.53
CA ALA A 338 -11.47 -16.91 -0.43
C ALA A 338 -11.84 -16.90 1.06
N GLN A 339 -12.18 -15.73 1.63
CA GLN A 339 -13.36 -15.58 2.50
C GLN A 339 -13.65 -14.18 3.06
N ALA A 340 -14.95 -13.85 2.96
CA ALA A 340 -15.82 -13.19 3.94
C ALA A 340 -15.39 -11.79 4.43
N GLU A 341 -15.88 -10.70 3.84
CA GLU A 341 -17.21 -10.13 4.10
C GLU A 341 -17.63 -10.17 5.57
N GLU A 342 -17.44 -9.04 6.25
CA GLU A 342 -18.22 -8.45 7.36
C GLU A 342 -17.31 -7.86 8.45
N ALA A 343 -16.93 -6.59 8.27
CA ALA A 343 -16.67 -5.68 9.38
C ALA A 343 -16.90 -4.24 8.92
N ALA A 344 -17.86 -3.60 9.62
CA ALA A 344 -18.25 -2.20 9.72
C ALA A 344 -17.63 -1.18 8.73
N GLN A 345 -18.51 -0.49 8.01
CA GLN A 345 -18.21 0.77 7.36
C GLN A 345 -17.75 1.79 8.41
N PRO A 346 -16.55 2.42 8.30
CA PRO A 346 -16.28 3.62 9.08
C PRO A 346 -17.09 4.78 8.51
N GLU A 347 -17.71 5.55 9.41
CA GLU A 347 -18.44 6.78 9.11
C GLU A 347 -17.55 7.76 8.32
N LYS A 348 -18.16 8.44 7.35
CA LYS A 348 -17.52 9.52 6.59
C LYS A 348 -17.05 10.60 7.57
N VAL A 349 -15.73 10.72 7.73
CA VAL A 349 -15.12 11.91 8.30
C VAL A 349 -15.16 12.99 7.22
N GLU A 350 -15.95 14.04 7.44
CA GLU A 350 -15.91 15.25 6.61
C GLU A 350 -14.53 15.91 6.79
N PHE A 351 -13.76 15.99 5.71
CA PHE A 351 -12.43 16.60 5.70
C PHE A 351 -12.50 18.11 5.45
N MET A 352 -11.63 18.88 6.12
CA MET A 352 -11.47 20.35 6.09
C MET A 352 -11.18 20.99 4.72
N TRP A 353 -11.26 20.27 3.60
CA TRP A 353 -10.72 20.73 2.31
C TRP A 353 -11.72 21.46 1.40
N ASP A 354 -13.00 21.50 1.76
CA ASP A 354 -14.04 22.12 0.92
C ASP A 354 -14.03 23.67 0.97
N ASP A 355 -13.34 24.29 1.94
CA ASP A 355 -13.47 25.74 2.20
C ASP A 355 -12.43 26.66 1.53
N TYR A 356 -11.40 26.12 0.86
CA TYR A 356 -10.28 26.93 0.37
C TYR A 356 -10.68 28.00 -0.67
N HIS A 357 -11.55 27.64 -1.62
CA HIS A 357 -11.99 28.59 -2.67
C HIS A 357 -12.94 29.67 -2.17
N ARG A 358 -13.73 29.38 -1.13
CA ARG A 358 -14.55 30.41 -0.48
C ARG A 358 -13.67 31.44 0.21
N GLN A 359 -12.69 30.99 0.99
CA GLN A 359 -11.77 31.87 1.71
C GLN A 359 -11.01 32.83 0.78
N GLN A 360 -10.50 32.35 -0.36
CA GLN A 360 -9.81 33.21 -1.33
C GLN A 360 -10.71 34.24 -2.03
N LEU A 361 -11.98 33.90 -2.28
CA LEU A 361 -12.94 34.86 -2.85
C LEU A 361 -13.39 35.88 -1.80
N ASP A 362 -13.55 35.46 -0.56
CA ASP A 362 -13.92 36.31 0.57
C ASP A 362 -12.77 37.27 0.95
N GLU A 363 -11.50 36.82 0.92
CA GLU A 363 -10.32 37.69 1.13
C GLU A 363 -10.25 38.81 0.09
N VAL A 364 -10.44 38.49 -1.19
CA VAL A 364 -10.42 39.49 -2.27
C VAL A 364 -11.63 40.43 -2.21
N ALA A 365 -12.78 39.94 -1.73
CA ALA A 365 -13.95 40.78 -1.49
C ALA A 365 -13.72 41.75 -0.32
N ALA A 366 -13.11 41.29 0.77
CA ALA A 366 -12.76 42.11 1.92
C ALA A 366 -11.71 43.19 1.58
N GLU A 367 -10.68 42.86 0.80
CA GLU A 367 -9.70 43.85 0.32
C GLU A 367 -10.32 44.93 -0.59
N ALA A 368 -11.43 44.63 -1.29
CA ALA A 368 -12.14 45.60 -2.11
C ALA A 368 -13.08 46.52 -1.30
N GLU A 369 -13.53 46.08 -0.12
CA GLU A 369 -14.36 46.88 0.80
C GLU A 369 -13.52 47.84 1.67
N ASP A 370 -12.29 47.46 2.03
CA ASP A 370 -11.37 48.31 2.82
C ASP A 370 -10.81 49.51 2.02
N GLU A 371 -10.81 49.48 0.67
CA GLU A 371 -10.42 50.62 -0.17
C GLU A 371 -11.53 51.69 -0.31
N GLU A 372 -12.76 51.45 0.20
CA GLU A 372 -13.90 52.39 0.12
C GLU A 372 -14.02 53.35 1.34
N TRP A 373 -13.11 53.28 2.32
CA TRP A 373 -13.21 54.03 3.59
C TRP A 373 -12.25 55.23 3.74
N ASP A 374 -11.77 55.81 2.65
CA ASP A 374 -10.83 56.95 2.68
C ASP A 374 -11.29 58.17 1.86
N ASP A 375 -12.60 58.38 1.66
CA ASP A 375 -13.16 59.66 1.17
C ASP A 375 -13.82 60.44 2.32
N ASP A 376 -12.99 61.21 3.02
CA ASP A 376 -13.34 62.21 4.01
C ASP A 376 -13.88 63.46 3.29
N TRP A 377 -15.22 63.64 3.22
CA TRP A 377 -15.85 64.87 2.73
C TRP A 377 -17.00 65.30 3.65
N ASP A 378 -16.75 66.39 4.39
CA ASP A 378 -17.70 67.16 5.19
C ASP A 378 -18.91 67.63 4.37
N GLU A 379 -20.14 67.40 4.86
CA GLU A 379 -21.37 68.03 4.32
C GLU A 379 -22.14 68.79 5.42
N ASP A 380 -21.93 70.11 5.44
CA ASP A 380 -22.88 71.10 5.94
C ASP A 380 -23.96 71.36 4.86
N ASP A 381 -25.19 71.57 5.32
CA ASP A 381 -26.36 72.19 4.65
C ASP A 381 -27.04 71.48 3.47
N GLU A 382 -28.28 70.98 3.68
CA GLU A 382 -29.41 71.27 2.76
C GLU A 382 -30.79 71.01 3.40
N GLU A 383 -31.52 72.10 3.63
CA GLU A 383 -32.85 72.18 4.23
C GLU A 383 -33.94 71.87 3.17
N GLY A 384 -34.78 70.86 3.44
CA GLY A 384 -35.79 70.34 2.51
C GLY A 384 -36.97 71.27 2.22
N VAL A 385 -37.47 71.23 0.99
CA VAL A 385 -38.68 71.96 0.57
C VAL A 385 -39.89 71.02 0.50
N GLU A 386 -40.90 71.27 1.35
CA GLU A 386 -42.20 70.59 1.33
C GLU A 386 -43.18 71.23 0.32
N PHE A 387 -43.87 70.40 -0.48
CA PHE A 387 -44.94 70.85 -1.38
C PHE A 387 -46.32 70.63 -0.74
N ILE A 388 -47.12 71.70 -0.65
CA ILE A 388 -48.53 71.65 -0.24
C ILE A 388 -49.43 71.82 -1.47
N TYR A 389 -50.28 70.84 -1.76
CA TYR A 389 -51.31 70.94 -2.79
C TYR A 389 -52.56 71.65 -2.24
N LYS A 390 -53.09 72.61 -2.99
CA LYS A 390 -54.38 73.26 -2.71
C LYS A 390 -55.40 72.87 -3.77
N ARG A 391 -56.62 72.59 -3.29
CA ARG A 391 -57.75 71.94 -3.97
C ARG A 391 -58.36 72.75 -5.11
#